data_AF-A0A0N4UDS9-F1
#
_entry.id   AF-A0A0N4UDS9-F1
#
_cell.length_a   1.000
_cell.length_b   1.000
_cell.length_c   1.000
_cell.angle_alpha   90.00
_cell.angle_beta   90.00
_cell.angle_gamma   90.00
#
_symmetry.space_group_name_H-M   'P 1'
#
loop_
_entity.id
_entity.type
_entity.pdbx_description
1 polymer ?
#
loop_
_entity_poly.entity_id
_entity_poly.type
_entity_poly.pdbx_seq_one_letter_code
_entity_poly.pdbx_strand_id
1 'polypeptide(L)'
;MYQRNLQASLNEMSLPKRIYSNVDVINNRNLNACPNWNCKIENGQKSNQRLREYDAIVMHPSEGFNIEYDYKPPPEQYFAFFSQESPVNTGKLLEPRTFNFSLNFRRDSPVSSPYGYAVKLAPKSRKFGTVIDERIISGKSHPITWFVSNSKTESRRELLVDELKKHIKIDIYGTHGSLICPRNSECEDLLDTK
;
A
#
# COMPACT_ATOMS: atom_id res chain seq x y z
N MET A 1 28.42 -14.06 -10.47
CA MET A 1 27.19 -13.27 -10.32
C MET A 1 26.06 -14.27 -10.19
N TYR A 2 25.41 -14.39 -9.02
CA TYR A 2 24.33 -15.37 -8.83
C TYR A 2 23.12 -14.96 -9.67
N GLN A 3 22.65 -15.85 -10.53
CA GLN A 3 21.44 -15.63 -11.33
C GLN A 3 20.24 -15.91 -10.40
N ARG A 4 19.46 -14.87 -10.08
CA ARG A 4 18.29 -15.03 -9.21
C ARG A 4 17.16 -15.73 -9.98
N ASN A 5 16.50 -16.69 -9.34
CA ASN A 5 15.68 -17.70 -10.00
C ASN A 5 14.20 -17.35 -10.18
N LEU A 6 13.84 -16.07 -10.16
CA LEU A 6 12.46 -15.62 -10.36
C LEU A 6 12.22 -15.11 -11.77
N GLN A 7 12.48 -15.96 -12.75
CA GLN A 7 11.94 -15.80 -14.09
C GLN A 7 10.64 -16.59 -14.16
N ALA A 8 9.52 -15.87 -14.19
CA ALA A 8 8.23 -16.49 -14.42
C ALA A 8 8.24 -17.12 -15.82
N SER A 9 7.95 -18.42 -15.89
CA SER A 9 7.74 -19.12 -17.14
C SER A 9 6.32 -18.82 -17.64
N LEU A 10 6.18 -18.56 -18.94
CA LEU A 10 4.88 -18.55 -19.60
C LEU A 10 4.39 -19.97 -19.93
N ASN A 11 5.26 -20.98 -19.76
CA ASN A 11 4.89 -22.37 -19.98
C ASN A 11 4.17 -22.90 -18.73
N GLU A 12 2.87 -23.16 -18.86
CA GLU A 12 2.04 -23.74 -17.80
C GLU A 12 2.47 -25.17 -17.42
N MET A 13 3.24 -25.86 -18.28
CA MET A 13 3.74 -27.21 -17.98
C MET A 13 4.95 -27.22 -17.03
N SER A 14 5.60 -26.07 -16.78
CA SER A 14 6.67 -25.99 -15.77
C SER A 14 6.08 -25.89 -14.35
N LEU A 15 6.85 -26.29 -13.34
CA LEU A 15 6.43 -26.04 -11.95
C LEU A 15 6.26 -24.53 -11.69
N PRO A 16 5.17 -24.11 -11.01
CA PRO A 16 4.94 -22.71 -10.72
C PRO A 16 6.02 -22.16 -9.79
N LYS A 17 6.41 -20.90 -10.03
CA LYS A 17 7.24 -20.16 -9.07
C LYS A 17 6.44 -19.86 -7.81
N ARG A 18 6.94 -20.32 -6.66
CA ARG A 18 6.24 -20.23 -5.37
C ARG A 18 6.72 -19.00 -4.62
N ILE A 19 5.78 -18.16 -4.23
CA ILE A 19 6.02 -16.93 -3.48
C ILE A 19 5.32 -17.07 -2.14
N TYR A 20 6.07 -17.06 -1.04
CA TYR A 20 5.48 -16.95 0.29
C TYR A 20 5.19 -15.49 0.62
N SER A 21 4.07 -15.20 1.27
CA SER A 21 3.81 -13.88 1.83
C SER A 21 3.21 -13.94 3.23
N ASN A 22 3.80 -13.20 4.18
CA ASN A 22 3.19 -12.97 5.49
C ASN A 22 2.25 -11.74 5.50
N VAL A 23 1.96 -11.17 4.34
CA VAL A 23 1.16 -9.95 4.22
C VAL A 23 -0.18 -10.33 3.60
N ASP A 24 -1.26 -10.25 4.37
CA ASP A 24 -2.58 -10.75 3.95
C ASP A 24 -3.11 -10.11 2.65
N VAL A 25 -2.77 -8.85 2.42
CA VAL A 25 -3.16 -8.10 1.21
C VAL A 25 -2.39 -8.54 -0.05
N ILE A 26 -1.30 -9.30 0.10
CA ILE A 26 -0.53 -9.86 -1.01
C ILE A 26 -0.88 -11.34 -1.15
N ASN A 27 -1.72 -11.65 -2.13
CA ASN A 27 -2.23 -12.99 -2.41
C ASN A 27 -2.38 -13.22 -3.92
N ASN A 28 -2.91 -14.38 -4.34
CA ASN A 28 -3.02 -14.71 -5.77
C ASN A 28 -3.84 -13.71 -6.60
N ARG A 29 -4.75 -12.94 -5.99
CA ARG A 29 -5.49 -11.89 -6.73
C ARG A 29 -4.56 -10.82 -7.29
N ASN A 30 -3.43 -10.57 -6.64
CA ASN A 30 -2.41 -9.64 -7.13
C ASN A 30 -1.73 -10.12 -8.43
N LEU A 31 -1.84 -11.41 -8.78
CA LEU A 31 -1.31 -11.97 -10.04
C LEU A 31 -2.30 -11.85 -11.21
N ASN A 32 -3.56 -11.46 -10.98
CA ASN A 32 -4.60 -11.45 -12.01
C ASN A 32 -4.34 -10.50 -13.19
N ALA A 33 -3.48 -9.48 -13.01
CA ALA A 33 -3.07 -8.60 -14.10
C ALA A 33 -2.19 -9.33 -15.14
N CYS A 34 -1.58 -10.45 -14.75
CA CYS A 34 -0.69 -11.26 -15.58
C CYS A 34 -1.08 -12.75 -15.45
N PRO A 35 -2.24 -13.18 -15.98
CA PRO A 35 -2.77 -14.53 -15.75
C PRO A 35 -1.86 -15.64 -16.31
N ASN A 36 -1.06 -15.32 -17.33
CA ASN A 36 -0.13 -16.26 -17.95
C ASN A 36 1.16 -16.46 -17.14
N TRP A 37 1.36 -15.70 -16.05
CA TRP A 37 2.51 -15.91 -15.18
C TRP A 37 2.27 -17.17 -14.34
N ASN A 38 3.06 -18.20 -14.60
CA ASN A 38 3.03 -19.45 -13.85
C ASN A 38 3.68 -19.27 -12.45
N CYS A 39 3.01 -18.48 -11.62
CA CYS A 39 3.40 -18.09 -10.27
C CYS A 39 2.25 -18.38 -9.30
N LYS A 40 2.58 -18.69 -8.05
CA LYS A 40 1.61 -18.92 -6.99
C LYS A 40 2.05 -18.22 -5.71
N ILE A 41 1.18 -17.40 -5.15
CA ILE A 41 1.36 -16.80 -3.82
C ILE A 41 0.68 -17.69 -2.77
N GLU A 42 1.41 -17.99 -1.69
CA GLU A 42 0.91 -18.75 -0.55
C GLU A 42 1.07 -17.92 0.73
N ASN A 43 -0.05 -17.71 1.42
CA ASN A 43 -0.10 -17.03 2.73
C ASN A 43 -0.16 -18.04 3.88
N GLY A 44 -0.10 -17.52 5.11
CA GLY A 44 -0.30 -18.29 6.34
C GLY A 44 1.00 -18.50 7.11
N GLN A 45 0.92 -19.14 8.28
CA GLN A 45 2.11 -19.27 9.13
C GLN A 45 3.04 -20.41 8.70
N LYS A 46 4.35 -20.13 8.55
CA LYS A 46 5.36 -21.12 8.14
C LYS A 46 6.62 -21.02 9.00
N SER A 47 7.25 -22.16 9.27
CA SER A 47 8.57 -22.21 9.93
C SER A 47 9.68 -21.81 8.95
N ASN A 48 10.81 -21.32 9.49
CA ASN A 48 12.00 -20.93 8.72
C ASN A 48 12.49 -22.01 7.74
N GLN A 49 12.40 -23.29 8.11
CA GLN A 49 12.82 -24.39 7.25
C GLN A 49 11.97 -24.50 5.98
N ARG A 50 10.66 -24.26 6.08
CA ARG A 50 9.75 -24.26 4.92
C ARG A 50 9.92 -23.05 4.03
N LEU A 51 10.44 -21.93 4.55
CA LEU A 51 10.70 -20.73 3.74
C LEU A 51 11.73 -20.99 2.63
N ARG A 52 12.65 -21.95 2.81
CA ARG A 52 13.62 -22.34 1.78
C ARG A 52 13.01 -23.03 0.56
N GLU A 53 11.77 -23.50 0.64
CA GLU A 53 11.07 -24.17 -0.47
C GLU A 53 10.45 -23.19 -1.47
N TYR A 54 10.46 -21.89 -1.16
CA TYR A 54 9.87 -20.85 -2.00
C TYR A 54 10.95 -20.16 -2.83
N ASP A 55 10.60 -19.77 -4.06
CA ASP A 55 11.48 -18.98 -4.93
C ASP A 55 11.60 -17.51 -4.45
N ALA A 56 10.56 -17.01 -3.76
CA ALA A 56 10.58 -15.72 -3.10
C ALA A 56 9.73 -15.66 -1.84
N ILE A 57 10.04 -14.67 -1.01
CA ILE A 57 9.36 -14.39 0.24
C ILE A 57 9.07 -12.89 0.29
N VAL A 58 7.82 -12.53 0.55
CA VAL A 58 7.36 -11.14 0.74
C VAL A 58 7.04 -10.93 2.21
N MET A 59 7.67 -9.92 2.81
CA MET A 59 7.72 -9.72 4.25
C MET A 59 7.33 -8.31 4.65
N HIS A 60 6.29 -8.15 5.47
CA HIS A 60 6.07 -6.91 6.22
C HIS A 60 6.66 -7.05 7.64
N PRO A 61 7.48 -6.09 8.12
CA PRO A 61 8.17 -6.19 9.41
C PRO A 61 7.24 -6.17 10.63
N SER A 62 6.05 -5.56 10.52
CA SER A 62 5.09 -5.51 11.63
C SER A 62 4.17 -6.73 11.72
N GLU A 63 4.12 -7.59 10.70
CA GLU A 63 3.18 -8.72 10.60
C GLU A 63 3.67 -9.98 11.36
N GLY A 64 4.22 -9.78 12.56
CA GLY A 64 4.24 -10.81 13.61
C GLY A 64 5.02 -12.10 13.34
N PHE A 65 5.95 -12.13 12.38
CA PHE A 65 6.79 -13.30 12.19
C PHE A 65 8.07 -13.23 13.02
N ASN A 66 8.18 -14.12 14.01
CA ASN A 66 9.44 -14.68 14.50
C ASN A 66 10.11 -15.51 13.39
N ILE A 67 10.29 -14.91 12.22
CA ILE A 67 11.48 -15.27 11.46
C ILE A 67 12.58 -14.82 12.38
N GLU A 68 13.15 -15.80 13.09
CA GLU A 68 14.43 -15.68 13.76
C GLU A 68 15.23 -14.72 12.89
N TYR A 69 15.65 -13.58 13.45
CA TYR A 69 16.41 -12.55 12.73
C TYR A 69 17.63 -13.14 11.97
N ASP A 70 17.92 -14.40 12.21
CA ASP A 70 18.89 -15.29 11.58
C ASP A 70 18.45 -15.99 10.28
N TYR A 71 17.22 -15.85 9.78
CA TYR A 71 16.90 -16.39 8.44
C TYR A 71 17.74 -15.65 7.39
N LYS A 72 18.70 -16.39 6.84
CA LYS A 72 19.54 -15.95 5.74
C LYS A 72 19.01 -16.58 4.45
N PRO A 73 18.33 -15.80 3.59
CA PRO A 73 17.83 -16.32 2.33
C PRO A 73 19.01 -16.81 1.48
N PRO A 74 18.87 -17.94 0.77
CA PRO A 74 19.85 -18.34 -0.23
C PRO A 74 20.08 -17.23 -1.27
N PRO A 75 21.28 -17.09 -1.87
CA PRO A 75 21.60 -16.02 -2.82
C PRO A 75 20.65 -15.92 -4.03
N GLU A 76 20.05 -17.04 -4.43
CA GLU A 76 19.11 -17.17 -5.54
C GLU A 76 17.67 -16.75 -5.21
N GLN A 77 17.33 -16.68 -3.92
CA GLN A 77 15.99 -16.42 -3.42
C GLN A 77 15.77 -14.91 -3.25
N TYR A 78 14.63 -14.40 -3.70
CA TYR A 78 14.23 -13.03 -3.38
C TYR A 78 13.61 -12.98 -1.97
N PHE A 79 14.22 -12.20 -1.09
CA PHE A 79 13.64 -11.83 0.19
C PHE A 79 13.24 -10.36 0.11
N ALA A 80 11.95 -10.14 -0.15
CA ALA A 80 11.36 -8.84 -0.42
C ALA A 80 10.84 -8.20 0.85
N PHE A 81 11.42 -7.05 1.20
CA PHE A 81 10.85 -6.15 2.18
C PHE A 81 9.64 -5.43 1.56
N PHE A 82 8.47 -5.67 2.13
CA PHE A 82 7.22 -5.01 1.80
C PHE A 82 6.89 -3.92 2.81
N SER A 83 6.66 -2.70 2.34
CA SER A 83 5.96 -1.68 3.12
C SER A 83 5.38 -0.59 2.23
N GLN A 84 4.13 -0.22 2.49
CA GLN A 84 3.50 0.95 1.87
C GLN A 84 3.62 2.19 2.76
N GLU A 85 4.10 2.00 3.99
CA GLU A 85 4.28 3.05 4.98
C GLU A 85 5.63 3.77 4.80
N SER A 86 5.66 5.04 5.18
CA SER A 86 6.92 5.78 5.29
C SER A 86 7.83 5.17 6.37
N PRO A 87 9.17 5.34 6.30
CA PRO A 87 10.09 4.76 7.28
C PRO A 87 9.74 5.02 8.75
N VAL A 88 9.21 6.21 9.06
CA VAL A 88 8.77 6.60 10.42
C VAL A 88 7.51 5.87 10.90
N ASN A 89 6.71 5.33 9.98
CA ASN A 89 5.45 4.62 10.25
C ASN A 89 5.56 3.10 10.06
N THR A 90 6.65 2.59 9.47
CA THR A 90 6.84 1.15 9.20
C THR A 90 7.11 0.31 10.46
N GLY A 91 7.39 0.95 11.60
CA GLY A 91 7.71 0.28 12.86
C GLY A 91 9.17 -0.18 12.94
N LYS A 92 9.45 -1.23 13.72
CA LYS A 92 10.82 -1.78 13.84
C LYS A 92 11.25 -2.35 12.50
N LEU A 93 12.30 -1.77 11.92
CA LEU A 93 12.90 -2.25 10.69
C LEU A 93 13.59 -3.59 10.94
N LEU A 94 13.52 -4.49 9.95
CA LEU A 94 14.42 -5.62 9.91
C LEU A 94 15.85 -5.09 9.78
N GLU A 95 16.82 -5.79 10.39
CA GLU A 95 18.23 -5.48 10.20
C GLU A 95 18.53 -5.34 8.69
N PRO A 96 19.20 -4.26 8.23
CA PRO A 96 19.32 -3.89 6.81
C PRO A 96 19.87 -4.99 5.87
N ARG A 97 20.41 -6.07 6.44
CA ARG A 97 21.04 -7.19 5.72
C ARG A 97 20.15 -8.43 5.56
N THR A 98 18.95 -8.43 6.09
CA THR A 98 18.05 -9.60 6.01
C THR A 98 17.33 -9.69 4.67
N PHE A 99 17.06 -8.56 4.00
CA PHE A 99 16.40 -8.51 2.71
C PHE A 99 17.32 -8.13 1.57
N ASN A 100 16.99 -8.61 0.38
CA ASN A 100 17.78 -8.40 -0.84
C ASN A 100 16.94 -7.82 -1.99
N PHE A 101 15.69 -7.42 -1.69
CA PHE A 101 14.74 -6.86 -2.62
C PHE A 101 13.77 -5.92 -1.88
N SER A 102 13.31 -4.87 -2.56
CA SER A 102 12.38 -3.90 -2.00
C SER A 102 11.10 -3.83 -2.84
N LEU A 103 9.97 -3.96 -2.16
CA LEU A 103 8.61 -3.84 -2.70
C LEU A 103 7.88 -2.77 -1.89
N ASN A 104 7.85 -1.52 -2.36
CA ASN A 104 7.32 -0.42 -1.54
C ASN A 104 6.64 0.67 -2.36
N PHE A 105 6.14 1.71 -1.67
CA PHE A 105 5.39 2.79 -2.30
C PHE A 105 6.21 3.66 -3.27
N ARG A 106 7.56 3.63 -3.21
CA ARG A 106 8.39 4.49 -4.05
C ARG A 106 8.38 4.00 -5.49
N ARG A 107 8.29 4.94 -6.43
CA ARG A 107 8.26 4.65 -7.87
C ARG A 107 9.62 4.28 -8.47
N ASP A 108 10.70 4.59 -7.77
CA ASP A 108 12.07 4.23 -8.15
C ASP A 108 12.53 2.89 -7.54
N SER A 109 11.64 2.19 -6.82
CA SER A 109 11.92 0.82 -6.37
C SER A 109 11.81 -0.17 -7.54
N PRO A 110 12.52 -1.32 -7.50
CA PRO A 110 12.42 -2.34 -8.54
C PRO A 110 10.98 -2.80 -8.79
N VAL A 111 10.16 -2.85 -7.74
CA VAL A 111 8.71 -3.04 -7.84
C VAL A 111 8.00 -2.08 -6.91
N SER A 112 7.21 -1.19 -7.51
CA SER A 112 6.43 -0.19 -6.79
C SER A 112 5.03 -0.73 -6.47
N SER A 113 4.61 -0.61 -5.20
CA SER A 113 3.29 -1.00 -4.72
C SER A 113 2.71 0.09 -3.79
N PRO A 114 2.39 1.29 -4.31
CA PRO A 114 1.74 2.34 -3.50
C PRO A 114 0.28 1.98 -3.18
N TYR A 115 -0.31 2.60 -2.15
CA TYR A 115 -1.75 2.46 -1.85
C TYR A 115 -2.64 2.85 -3.03
N GLY A 116 -2.19 3.80 -3.86
CA GLY A 116 -2.89 4.24 -5.06
C GLY A 116 -1.95 4.94 -6.03
N TYR A 117 -2.39 5.07 -7.27
CA TYR A 117 -1.65 5.76 -8.32
C TYR A 117 -2.63 6.48 -9.25
N ALA A 118 -2.19 7.63 -9.77
CA ALA A 118 -2.92 8.36 -10.79
C ALA A 118 -2.50 7.87 -12.17
N VAL A 119 -3.47 7.60 -13.04
CA VAL A 119 -3.24 7.27 -14.45
C VAL A 119 -3.80 8.35 -15.35
N LYS A 120 -3.11 8.56 -16.48
CA LYS A 120 -3.64 9.44 -17.53
C LYS A 120 -4.83 8.75 -18.19
N LEU A 121 -6.03 9.29 -17.98
CA LEU A 121 -7.23 8.77 -18.62
C LEU A 121 -7.19 9.01 -20.13
N ALA A 122 -7.61 8.00 -20.89
CA ALA A 122 -7.88 8.11 -22.31
C ALA A 122 -8.93 9.21 -22.54
N PRO A 123 -8.90 9.95 -23.67
CA PRO A 123 -9.81 11.06 -23.93
C PRO A 123 -11.28 10.73 -23.67
N LYS A 124 -11.74 9.54 -24.08
CA LYS A 124 -13.12 9.05 -23.88
C LYS A 124 -13.53 8.80 -22.42
N SER A 125 -12.56 8.58 -21.54
CA SER A 125 -12.79 8.29 -20.11
C SER A 125 -12.69 9.55 -19.24
N ARG A 126 -12.32 10.70 -19.83
CA ARG A 126 -12.31 11.98 -19.13
C ARG A 126 -13.75 12.45 -18.99
N LYS A 127 -14.33 12.28 -17.81
CA LYS A 127 -15.56 12.98 -17.45
C LYS A 127 -15.20 14.46 -17.31
N PHE A 128 -15.52 15.26 -18.32
CA PHE A 128 -15.40 16.72 -18.22
C PHE A 128 -16.56 17.22 -17.35
N GLY A 129 -16.30 17.38 -16.06
CA GLY A 129 -17.14 18.22 -15.21
C GLY A 129 -16.92 19.70 -15.53
N THR A 130 -17.75 20.56 -14.97
CA THR A 130 -17.46 22.00 -14.89
C THR A 130 -16.11 22.19 -14.20
N VAL A 131 -15.27 23.07 -14.77
CA VAL A 131 -14.03 23.47 -14.11
C VAL A 131 -14.41 24.11 -12.78
N ILE A 132 -13.89 23.58 -11.68
CA ILE A 132 -14.11 24.15 -10.35
C ILE A 132 -13.35 25.48 -10.30
N ASP A 133 -14.09 26.57 -10.13
CA ASP A 133 -13.56 27.91 -9.94
C ASP A 133 -13.84 28.41 -8.52
N GLU A 134 -13.24 29.55 -8.19
CA GLU A 134 -13.39 30.18 -6.88
C GLU A 134 -14.86 30.53 -6.58
N ARG A 135 -15.64 30.93 -7.59
CA ARG A 135 -17.06 31.27 -7.44
C ARG A 135 -17.88 30.07 -6.99
N ILE A 136 -17.63 28.88 -7.56
CA ILE A 136 -18.27 27.63 -7.15
C ILE A 136 -17.90 27.31 -5.69
N ILE A 137 -16.63 27.49 -5.31
CA ILE A 137 -16.17 27.21 -3.95
C ILE A 137 -16.78 28.20 -2.94
N SER A 138 -16.78 29.50 -3.24
CA SER A 138 -17.34 30.55 -2.37
C SER A 138 -18.86 30.41 -2.14
N GLY A 139 -19.57 29.76 -3.07
CA GLY A 139 -21.00 29.46 -2.92
C GLY A 139 -21.29 28.28 -1.98
N LYS A 140 -20.29 27.51 -1.57
CA LYS A 140 -20.48 26.33 -0.70
C LYS A 140 -20.53 26.73 0.76
N SER A 141 -21.54 26.22 1.47
CA SER A 141 -21.66 26.29 2.93
C SER A 141 -20.58 25.48 3.66
N HIS A 142 -20.12 24.37 3.04
CA HIS A 142 -19.09 23.46 3.53
C HIS A 142 -18.07 23.20 2.40
N PRO A 143 -17.13 24.12 2.17
CA PRO A 143 -16.27 24.08 0.99
C PRO A 143 -15.16 23.02 1.08
N ILE A 144 -14.79 22.58 2.29
CA ILE A 144 -13.72 21.60 2.52
C ILE A 144 -14.20 20.57 3.54
N THR A 145 -13.94 19.30 3.22
CA THR A 145 -14.11 18.17 4.15
C THR A 145 -12.79 17.43 4.31
N TRP A 146 -12.47 17.02 5.55
CA TRP A 146 -11.29 16.24 5.88
C TRP A 146 -11.65 15.00 6.69
N PHE A 147 -11.45 13.83 6.09
CA PHE A 147 -11.57 12.53 6.76
C PHE A 147 -10.22 12.14 7.37
N VAL A 148 -10.15 12.06 8.70
CA VAL A 148 -8.89 11.79 9.41
C VAL A 148 -9.10 10.94 10.67
N SER A 149 -8.32 9.87 10.78
CA SER A 149 -8.27 9.02 11.98
C SER A 149 -6.97 9.16 12.78
N ASN A 150 -5.92 9.74 12.19
CA ASN A 150 -4.65 10.04 12.85
C ASN A 150 -4.30 11.53 12.71
N SER A 151 -4.27 12.25 13.84
CA SER A 151 -4.12 13.70 13.93
C SER A 151 -2.78 14.15 14.53
N LYS A 152 -1.90 13.22 14.89
CA LYS A 152 -0.53 13.52 15.35
C LYS A 152 0.42 12.86 14.39
N THR A 153 0.93 13.64 13.44
CA THR A 153 1.65 13.09 12.30
C THR A 153 3.00 13.75 12.07
N GLU A 154 3.96 13.00 11.57
CA GLU A 154 5.26 13.55 11.14
C GLU A 154 5.12 14.56 10.01
N SER A 155 4.10 14.41 9.16
CA SER A 155 3.76 15.38 8.12
C SER A 155 3.26 16.72 8.67
N ARG A 156 2.84 16.76 9.94
CA ARG A 156 2.20 17.90 10.59
C ARG A 156 0.98 18.43 9.83
N ARG A 157 0.28 17.55 9.10
CA ARG A 157 -0.89 17.91 8.29
C ARG A 157 -2.00 18.55 9.11
N GLU A 158 -2.09 18.18 10.39
CA GLU A 158 -2.99 18.78 11.38
C GLU A 158 -2.74 20.27 11.56
N LEU A 159 -1.48 20.73 11.54
CA LEU A 159 -1.14 22.15 11.69
C LEU A 159 -1.60 22.96 10.49
N LEU A 160 -1.49 22.39 9.28
CA LEU A 160 -2.01 23.01 8.06
C LEU A 160 -3.53 23.17 8.15
N VAL A 161 -4.24 22.13 8.59
CA VAL A 161 -5.70 22.18 8.72
C VAL A 161 -6.11 23.17 9.82
N ASP A 162 -5.39 23.22 10.94
CA ASP A 162 -5.67 24.19 12.00
C ASP A 162 -5.45 25.64 11.58
N GLU A 163 -4.48 25.89 10.69
CA GLU A 163 -4.34 27.22 10.06
C GLU A 163 -5.49 27.51 9.11
N LEU A 164 -5.85 26.57 8.23
CA LEU A 164 -6.92 26.75 7.27
C LEU A 164 -8.29 27.02 7.94
N LYS A 165 -8.58 26.35 9.07
CA LYS A 165 -9.81 26.58 9.85
C LYS A 165 -10.05 28.03 10.25
N LYS A 166 -9.00 28.85 10.36
CA LYS A 166 -9.12 30.27 10.70
C LYS A 166 -9.72 31.10 9.57
N HIS A 167 -9.64 30.60 8.34
CA HIS A 167 -10.01 31.33 7.12
C HIS A 167 -11.18 30.72 6.36
N ILE A 168 -11.39 29.41 6.51
CA ILE A 168 -12.43 28.69 5.78
C ILE A 168 -13.03 27.60 6.66
N LYS A 169 -14.35 27.38 6.53
CA LYS A 169 -15.04 26.31 7.26
C LYS A 169 -14.61 24.95 6.74
N ILE A 170 -14.21 24.06 7.65
CA ILE A 170 -13.75 22.70 7.35
C ILE A 170 -14.55 21.71 8.18
N ASP A 171 -15.20 20.77 7.52
CA ASP A 171 -15.84 19.63 8.18
C ASP A 171 -14.82 18.52 8.42
N ILE A 172 -14.67 18.08 9.67
CA ILE A 172 -13.71 17.04 10.04
C ILE A 172 -14.44 15.79 10.52
N TYR A 173 -14.21 14.69 9.81
CA TYR A 173 -14.76 13.38 10.13
C TYR A 173 -13.67 12.46 10.70
N GLY A 174 -13.98 11.78 11.81
CA GLY A 174 -13.13 10.77 12.42
C GLY A 174 -12.80 11.05 13.88
N THR A 175 -11.84 10.33 14.45
CA THR A 175 -11.55 10.30 15.90
C THR A 175 -11.17 11.64 16.51
N HIS A 176 -10.74 12.61 15.72
CA HIS A 176 -10.35 13.94 16.17
C HIS A 176 -11.23 15.05 15.57
N GLY A 177 -12.29 14.68 14.85
CA GLY A 177 -13.29 15.59 14.33
C GLY A 177 -14.53 15.65 15.22
N SER A 178 -15.40 16.62 14.95
CA SER A 178 -16.74 16.68 15.54
C SER A 178 -17.75 15.79 14.80
N LEU A 179 -17.40 15.31 13.60
CA LEU A 179 -18.25 14.48 12.77
C LEU A 179 -17.72 13.04 12.75
N ILE A 180 -18.64 12.08 12.64
CA ILE A 180 -18.31 10.66 12.66
C ILE A 180 -18.61 10.10 11.28
N CYS A 181 -17.59 9.48 10.68
CA CYS A 181 -17.82 8.48 9.65
C CYS A 181 -17.40 7.12 10.21
N PRO A 182 -18.32 6.15 10.34
CA PRO A 182 -17.98 4.79 10.73
C PRO A 182 -16.91 4.17 9.83
N ARG A 183 -16.09 3.27 10.38
CA ARG A 183 -15.21 2.45 9.53
C ARG A 183 -16.08 1.54 8.66
N ASN A 184 -15.69 1.38 7.39
CA ASN A 184 -16.38 0.56 6.39
C ASN A 184 -17.78 1.05 6.01
N SER A 185 -18.05 2.36 6.14
CA SER A 185 -19.22 2.99 5.51
C SER A 185 -18.80 3.81 4.29
N GLU A 186 -19.76 4.08 3.40
CA GLU A 186 -19.63 5.02 2.29
C GLU A 186 -19.55 6.45 2.85
N CYS A 187 -18.35 6.87 3.28
CA CYS A 187 -18.14 8.20 3.87
C CYS A 187 -18.36 9.32 2.86
N GLU A 188 -18.15 9.02 1.59
CA GLU A 188 -18.33 9.92 0.47
C GLU A 188 -19.78 10.40 0.36
N ASP A 189 -20.75 9.57 0.69
CA ASP A 189 -22.18 9.93 0.68
C ASP A 189 -22.50 11.05 1.69
N LEU A 190 -21.69 11.20 2.75
CA LEU A 190 -21.83 12.27 3.73
C LEU A 190 -21.52 13.65 3.11
N LEU A 191 -20.82 13.71 1.98
CA LEU A 191 -20.51 14.95 1.28
C LEU A 191 -21.73 15.52 0.53
N ASP A 192 -22.70 14.67 0.18
CA ASP A 192 -23.89 15.05 -0.59
C ASP A 192 -25.07 15.46 0.30
N THR A 193 -24.92 15.39 1.63
CA THR A 193 -26.02 15.58 2.60
C THR A 193 -26.01 16.94 3.31
N LYS A 194 -25.14 17.88 2.91
CA LYS A 194 -24.91 19.16 3.61
C LYS A 194 -24.93 20.41 2.72
#